data_AF-A0A9P7EVV1-F1
#
_entry.id   AF-A0A9P7EVV1-F1
#
_cell.length_a   1.000
_cell.length_b   1.000
_cell.length_c   1.000
_cell.angle_alpha   90.00
_cell.angle_beta   90.00
_cell.angle_gamma   90.00
#
_symmetry.space_group_name_H-M   'P 1'
#
loop_
_entity.id
_entity.type
_entity.pdbx_description
1 polymer ?
#
loop_
_entity_poly.entity_id
_entity_poly.type
_entity_poly.pdbx_seq_one_letter_code
_entity_poly.pdbx_strand_id
1 'polypeptide(L)'
;DKVNAGEKKISTKQWPSMFYDMSLYDSKNKKKGFLRSRVVIQAWRHIFTGPMSALSKDNIGRSSKPGKGKMHHLAEPGIRNIMYAACQV
;
A
#
# COMPACT_ATOMS: atom_id res chain seq x y z
N ASP A 1 -15.67 5.28 -0.71
CA ASP A 1 -14.71 6.25 -1.26
C ASP A 1 -14.53 5.96 -2.75
N LYS A 2 -14.94 6.89 -3.64
CA LYS A 2 -15.06 6.64 -5.10
C LYS A 2 -13.73 6.39 -5.80
N VAL A 3 -12.63 6.87 -5.22
CA VAL A 3 -11.27 6.59 -5.71
C VAL A 3 -10.92 5.13 -5.48
N ASN A 4 -11.15 4.62 -4.27
CA ASN A 4 -10.84 3.22 -3.94
C ASN A 4 -11.74 2.21 -4.67
N ALA A 5 -12.92 2.63 -5.12
CA ALA A 5 -13.82 1.84 -5.98
C ALA A 5 -13.41 1.85 -7.47
N GLY A 6 -12.40 2.64 -7.85
CA GLY A 6 -11.97 2.80 -9.25
C GLY A 6 -12.87 3.72 -10.09
N GLU A 7 -13.92 4.31 -9.49
CA GLU A 7 -14.87 5.19 -10.18
C GLU A 7 -14.29 6.58 -10.48
N LYS A 8 -13.23 6.98 -9.76
CA LYS A 8 -12.59 8.29 -9.94
C LYS A 8 -11.08 8.14 -10.10
N LYS A 9 -10.57 8.53 -11.27
CA LYS A 9 -9.12 8.67 -11.50
C LYS A 9 -8.58 9.85 -10.70
N ILE A 10 -7.45 9.64 -10.05
CA ILE A 10 -6.75 10.68 -9.31
C ILE A 10 -5.98 11.58 -10.28
N SER A 11 -6.15 12.89 -10.13
CA SER A 11 -5.35 13.88 -10.85
C SER A 11 -3.91 13.86 -10.34
N THR A 12 -2.94 14.14 -11.20
CA THR A 12 -1.51 14.25 -10.81
C THR A 12 -1.28 15.21 -9.64
N LYS A 13 -2.10 16.27 -9.50
CA LYS A 13 -2.05 17.20 -8.36
C LYS A 13 -2.43 16.56 -7.02
N GLN A 14 -3.23 15.51 -7.05
CA GLN A 14 -3.72 14.79 -5.88
C GLN A 14 -2.90 13.53 -5.58
N TRP A 15 -1.93 13.18 -6.43
CA TRP A 15 -1.06 12.01 -6.26
C TRP A 15 -0.41 11.94 -4.87
N PRO A 16 0.09 13.04 -4.27
CA PRO A 16 0.65 12.98 -2.91
C PRO A 16 -0.33 12.48 -1.85
N SER A 17 -1.62 12.82 -1.95
CA SER A 17 -2.64 12.38 -0.98
C SER A 17 -2.83 10.87 -0.95
N MET A 18 -2.47 10.16 -2.02
CA MET A 18 -2.52 8.70 -2.07
C MET A 18 -1.53 8.03 -1.14
N PHE A 19 -0.52 8.73 -0.64
CA PHE A 19 0.45 8.19 0.33
C PHE A 19 0.04 8.45 1.76
N TYR A 20 -0.91 9.35 2.00
CA TYR A 20 -1.29 9.75 3.33
C TYR A 20 -2.55 9.04 3.80
N ASP A 21 -2.52 8.61 5.06
CA ASP A 21 -3.74 8.50 5.82
C ASP A 21 -4.20 9.91 6.20
N MET A 22 -5.23 10.41 5.50
CA MET A 22 -5.76 11.75 5.72
C MET A 22 -6.37 11.94 7.11
N SER A 23 -6.72 10.86 7.83
CA SER A 23 -7.17 10.95 9.23
C SER A 23 -6.02 11.22 10.21
N LEU A 24 -4.79 10.87 9.82
CA LEU A 24 -3.58 11.04 10.61
C LEU A 24 -2.70 12.20 10.12
N TYR A 25 -3.00 12.77 8.95
CA TYR A 25 -2.21 13.82 8.34
C TYR A 25 -2.15 15.08 9.21
N ASP A 26 -0.94 15.60 9.37
CA ASP A 26 -0.67 16.84 10.10
C ASP A 26 0.23 17.74 9.24
N SER A 27 -0.23 18.96 8.96
CA SER A 27 0.51 19.91 8.13
C SER A 27 1.82 20.37 8.79
N LYS A 28 1.88 20.39 10.13
CA LYS A 28 3.09 20.74 10.90
C LYS A 28 4.05 19.55 11.01
N ASN A 29 3.53 18.33 10.94
CA ASN A 29 4.31 17.10 10.97
C ASN A 29 3.99 16.21 9.76
N LYS A 30 4.65 16.50 8.63
CA LYS A 30 4.49 15.78 7.36
C LYS A 30 4.82 14.29 7.42
N LYS A 31 5.45 13.78 8.48
CA LYS A 31 5.67 12.33 8.65
C LYS A 31 4.41 11.63 9.16
N LYS A 32 3.50 12.37 9.81
CA LYS A 32 2.27 11.82 10.37
C LYS A 32 1.32 11.43 9.23
N GLY A 33 0.92 10.16 9.21
CA GLY A 33 0.10 9.59 8.16
C GLY A 33 0.84 9.24 6.86
N PHE A 34 2.13 9.58 6.70
CA PHE A 34 2.89 9.27 5.48
C PHE A 34 3.12 7.76 5.32
N LEU A 35 2.91 7.25 4.11
CA LEU A 35 2.94 5.82 3.73
C LEU A 35 1.97 4.94 4.54
N ARG A 36 0.91 5.53 5.10
CA ARG A 36 -0.12 4.81 5.86
C ARG A 36 -1.47 4.79 5.16
N SER A 37 -1.56 5.29 3.93
CA SER A 37 -2.79 5.19 3.17
C SER A 37 -3.18 3.73 2.94
N ARG A 38 -4.48 3.51 2.76
CA ARG A 38 -5.02 2.19 2.45
C ARG A 38 -4.36 1.59 1.21
N VAL A 39 -4.19 2.38 0.15
CA VAL A 39 -3.65 1.89 -1.14
C VAL A 39 -2.20 1.42 -0.98
N VAL A 40 -1.36 2.18 -0.27
CA VAL A 40 0.04 1.80 0.01
C VAL A 40 0.10 0.51 0.82
N ILE A 41 -0.73 0.39 1.86
CA ILE A 41 -0.81 -0.82 2.68
C ILE A 41 -1.25 -2.01 1.82
N GLN A 42 -2.24 -1.85 0.95
CA GLN A 42 -2.70 -2.92 0.06
C GLN A 42 -1.62 -3.34 -0.94
N ALA A 43 -0.91 -2.39 -1.54
CA ALA A 43 0.20 -2.66 -2.46
C ALA A 43 1.32 -3.46 -1.75
N TRP A 44 1.72 -3.05 -0.54
CA TRP A 44 2.71 -3.79 0.24
C TRP A 44 2.24 -5.22 0.55
N ARG A 45 1.00 -5.37 1.00
CA ARG A 45 0.45 -6.68 1.32
C ARG A 45 0.35 -7.58 0.10
N HIS A 46 -0.03 -7.03 -1.05
CA HIS A 46 -0.04 -7.76 -2.31
C HIS A 46 1.36 -8.30 -2.66
N ILE A 47 2.39 -7.46 -2.50
CA ILE A 47 3.78 -7.81 -2.82
C ILE A 47 4.33 -8.84 -1.84
N PHE A 48 4.30 -8.56 -0.54
CA PHE A 48 5.02 -9.37 0.47
C PHE A 48 4.23 -10.58 0.95
N THR A 49 2.96 -10.39 1.27
CA THR A 49 2.12 -11.43 1.88
C THR A 49 1.22 -12.15 0.87
N GLY A 50 0.98 -11.55 -0.29
CA GLY A 50 0.25 -12.12 -1.43
C GLY A 50 -1.12 -11.49 -1.67
N PRO A 51 -1.76 -11.79 -2.82
CA PRO A 51 -2.90 -11.02 -3.33
C PRO A 51 -4.11 -10.98 -2.40
N MET A 52 -4.47 -12.12 -1.80
CA MET A 52 -5.64 -12.22 -0.92
C MET A 52 -5.48 -11.41 0.37
N SER A 53 -4.23 -11.23 0.83
CA SER A 53 -3.95 -10.43 2.00
C SER A 53 -4.19 -8.94 1.76
N ALA A 54 -4.06 -8.44 0.52
CA ALA A 54 -4.35 -7.03 0.24
C ALA A 54 -5.81 -6.65 0.54
N LEU A 55 -6.74 -7.61 0.48
CA LEU A 55 -8.16 -7.36 0.72
C LEU A 55 -8.52 -7.36 2.22
N SER A 56 -7.96 -8.27 3.02
CA SER A 56 -8.17 -8.31 4.48
C SER A 56 -6.98 -8.93 5.24
N LYS A 57 -6.77 -8.50 6.50
CA LYS A 57 -5.85 -9.14 7.47
C LYS A 57 -6.22 -10.59 7.76
N ASP A 58 -7.50 -10.91 7.74
CA ASP A 58 -7.98 -12.26 8.06
C ASP A 58 -7.72 -13.28 6.94
N ASN A 59 -7.25 -12.80 5.77
CA ASN A 59 -6.90 -13.64 4.63
C ASN A 59 -5.40 -13.99 4.57
N ILE A 60 -4.61 -13.60 5.57
CA ILE A 60 -3.21 -14.04 5.72
C ILE A 60 -3.24 -15.56 5.93
N GLY A 61 -2.80 -16.33 4.94
CA GLY A 61 -2.83 -17.80 4.95
C GLY A 61 -3.89 -18.45 4.03
N ARG A 62 -4.89 -17.70 3.57
CA ARG A 62 -5.85 -18.18 2.55
C ARG A 62 -5.38 -17.99 1.10
N SER A 63 -4.18 -17.42 0.92
CA SER A 63 -3.59 -17.22 -0.40
C SER A 63 -3.00 -18.54 -0.90
N SER A 64 -3.60 -19.10 -1.95
CA SER A 64 -3.07 -20.27 -2.66
C SER A 64 -1.79 -19.97 -3.47
N LYS A 65 -1.42 -18.70 -3.60
CA LYS A 65 -0.18 -18.27 -4.26
C LYS A 65 0.77 -17.59 -3.26
N PRO A 66 2.06 -17.94 -3.25
CA PRO A 66 3.06 -17.22 -2.46
C PRO A 66 3.15 -15.76 -2.93
N GLY A 67 3.35 -14.84 -1.99
CA GLY A 67 3.59 -13.43 -2.31
C GLY A 67 4.84 -13.25 -3.18
N LYS A 68 4.84 -12.21 -4.03
CA LYS A 68 5.97 -11.89 -4.91
C LYS A 68 7.27 -11.67 -4.13
N GLY A 69 7.19 -11.14 -2.91
CA GLY A 69 8.34 -11.00 -2.01
C GLY A 69 9.01 -12.33 -1.72
N LYS A 70 8.23 -13.38 -1.40
CA LYS A 70 8.77 -14.73 -1.17
C LYS A 70 9.44 -15.32 -2.41
N MET A 71 8.89 -15.06 -3.61
CA MET A 71 9.52 -15.49 -4.88
C MET A 71 10.88 -14.82 -5.13
N HIS A 72 11.04 -13.59 -4.67
CA HIS A 72 12.27 -12.81 -4.84
C HIS A 72 13.16 -12.79 -3.58
N HIS A 73 12.95 -13.71 -2.63
CA HIS A 73 13.68 -13.78 -1.36
C HIS A 73 13.64 -12.47 -0.53
N LEU A 74 12.61 -11.65 -0.73
CA LEU A 74 12.32 -10.46 0.05
C LEU A 74 11.48 -10.88 1.27
N ALA A 75 12.16 -11.46 2.27
CA ALA A 75 11.54 -11.92 3.50
C ALA A 75 11.00 -10.75 4.36
N GLU A 76 11.65 -9.59 4.29
CA GLU A 76 11.27 -8.40 5.05
C GLU A 76 11.12 -7.15 4.16
N PRO A 77 10.16 -6.27 4.48
CA PRO A 77 9.97 -5.02 3.76
C PRO A 77 11.08 -4.01 4.11
N GLY A 78 12.15 -4.00 3.30
CA GLY A 78 13.16 -2.95 3.35
C GLY A 78 12.63 -1.61 2.82
N ILE A 79 13.24 -0.50 3.27
CA ILE A 79 12.89 0.88 2.86
C ILE A 79 12.83 1.02 1.33
N ARG A 80 13.79 0.42 0.61
CA ARG A 80 13.84 0.45 -0.86
C ARG A 80 12.61 -0.19 -1.51
N ASN A 81 12.13 -1.31 -0.96
CA ASN A 81 11.01 -2.06 -1.51
C ASN A 81 9.68 -1.37 -1.19
N ILE A 82 9.60 -0.76 -0.01
CA ILE A 82 8.52 0.13 0.41
C ILE A 82 8.37 1.29 -0.58
N MET A 83 9.50 1.96 -0.90
CA MET A 83 9.52 3.08 -1.84
C MET A 83 9.20 2.65 -3.27
N TYR A 84 9.71 1.50 -3.70
CA TYR A 84 9.35 0.93 -5.00
C TYR A 84 7.84 0.70 -5.10
N ALA A 85 7.23 0.05 -4.11
CA ALA A 85 5.79 -0.18 -4.11
C ALA A 85 4.99 1.12 -4.09
N ALA A 86 5.47 2.14 -3.38
CA ALA A 86 4.86 3.47 -3.39
C ALA A 86 4.93 4.13 -4.79
N CYS A 87 6.02 3.97 -5.53
CA CYS A 87 6.14 4.49 -6.90
C CYS A 87 5.28 3.74 -7.93
N GLN A 88 4.83 2.52 -7.64
CA GLN A 88 3.98 1.71 -8.52
C GLN A 88 2.48 1.95 -8.32
N VAL A 89 2.10 2.83 -7.38
CA VAL A 89 0.73 3.28 -7.11
C VAL A 89 0.45 4.60 -7.85
#